data_AF-A0A928AS67-F1
#
_entry.id   AF-A0A928AS67-F1
#
_cell.length_a   1.000
_cell.length_b   1.000
_cell.length_c   1.000
_cell.angle_alpha   90.00
_cell.angle_beta   90.00
_cell.angle_gamma   90.00
#
_symmetry.space_group_name_H-M   'P 1'
#
loop_
_entity.id
_entity.type
_entity.pdbx_description
1 polymer ?
#
loop_
_entity_poly.entity_id
_entity_poly.type
_entity_poly.pdbx_seq_one_letter_code
_entity_poly.pdbx_strand_id
1 'polypeptide(L)'
;MRRLLLFALLATMCVACKNELADVFPSEKMKSVHLIDEYIRWDKINLTPYSDSERKIINVYFEDEAPCNDIVSKEYAAVWNKSPKQSYIVSTEGFDELAEKHNDVGYDWEVLVVYDISHEAADVIYCHVALERGLKKIEIVSDSDFDKEHPAGKSLNDVVKFYGYNYSQYLTSNVNKKNVDIENTHLGYFEKMCNELTESDLKILGNFVAVEFMKKPTLAKNQKLTITVTDIDGEIYSNTVEVKF
;
A
#
# COMPACT_ATOMS: atom_id res chain seq x y z
N MET A 1 -5.45 17.01 -20.95
CA MET A 1 -4.12 17.14 -20.31
C MET A 1 -4.19 17.95 -19.00
N ARG A 2 -4.97 17.52 -18.00
CA ARG A 2 -5.08 18.27 -16.73
C ARG A 2 -5.42 17.42 -15.48
N ARG A 3 -5.29 16.09 -15.54
CA ARG A 3 -5.67 15.19 -14.43
C ARG A 3 -4.71 14.03 -14.15
N LEU A 4 -3.50 14.09 -14.68
CA LEU A 4 -2.35 13.45 -14.02
C LEU A 4 -1.94 14.18 -12.72
N LEU A 5 -2.64 15.26 -12.35
CA LEU A 5 -2.30 16.25 -11.33
C LEU A 5 -3.08 16.07 -10.00
N LEU A 6 -3.51 14.88 -9.59
CA LEU A 6 -4.05 14.73 -8.22
C LEU A 6 -3.39 13.59 -7.42
N PHE A 7 -3.15 12.42 -8.01
CA PHE A 7 -2.42 11.35 -7.32
C PHE A 7 -0.92 11.36 -7.61
N ALA A 8 -0.52 11.80 -8.82
CA ALA A 8 0.82 12.30 -8.98
C ALA A 8 1.01 13.64 -8.26
N LEU A 9 -0.02 14.38 -7.82
CA LEU A 9 0.22 15.61 -7.03
C LEU A 9 0.67 15.30 -5.61
N LEU A 10 0.18 14.24 -4.95
CA LEU A 10 0.80 13.78 -3.71
C LEU A 10 2.22 13.27 -3.98
N ALA A 11 2.44 12.44 -5.02
CA ALA A 11 3.76 11.88 -5.32
C ALA A 11 4.78 12.88 -5.96
N THR A 12 4.34 13.96 -6.61
CA THR A 12 5.19 15.03 -7.19
C THR A 12 5.28 16.27 -6.31
N MET A 13 4.36 16.51 -5.38
CA MET A 13 4.63 17.44 -4.27
C MET A 13 5.71 16.88 -3.33
N CYS A 14 6.01 15.57 -3.35
CA CYS A 14 7.11 15.01 -2.56
C CYS A 14 8.52 15.30 -3.11
N VAL A 15 8.69 15.65 -4.39
CA VAL A 15 10.05 15.82 -4.98
C VAL A 15 10.56 17.26 -4.89
N ALA A 16 9.69 18.27 -4.90
CA ALA A 16 10.10 19.68 -4.86
C ALA A 16 10.27 20.24 -3.43
N CYS A 17 9.94 19.46 -2.40
CA CYS A 17 9.44 20.05 -1.16
C CYS A 17 10.09 19.47 0.11
N LYS A 18 11.25 18.82 0.05
CA LYS A 18 11.90 18.31 1.28
C LYS A 18 12.32 19.46 2.22
N ASN A 19 12.85 20.55 1.65
CA ASN A 19 13.16 21.76 2.42
C ASN A 19 11.93 22.63 2.67
N GLU A 20 10.99 22.71 1.72
CA GLU A 20 9.80 23.55 1.85
C GLU A 20 8.71 22.93 2.76
N LEU A 21 8.59 21.59 2.88
CA LEU A 21 7.65 20.94 3.80
C LEU A 21 8.11 21.02 5.26
N ALA A 22 9.42 20.94 5.53
CA ALA A 22 9.96 21.11 6.88
C ALA A 22 9.73 22.54 7.41
N ASP A 23 9.66 23.54 6.52
CA ASP A 23 9.34 24.92 6.87
C ASP A 23 7.83 25.16 7.05
N VAL A 24 6.97 24.28 6.52
CA VAL A 24 5.49 24.43 6.54
C VAL A 24 4.83 23.52 7.57
N PHE A 25 5.40 22.35 7.87
CA PHE A 25 4.87 21.35 8.79
C PHE A 25 5.90 21.01 9.88
N PRO A 26 5.46 20.85 11.15
CA PRO A 26 6.31 20.30 12.19
C PRO A 26 6.89 18.96 11.71
N SER A 27 8.19 18.78 11.84
CA SER A 27 8.85 17.55 11.41
C SER A 27 9.99 17.17 12.34
N GLU A 28 10.25 15.88 12.44
CA GLU A 28 11.34 15.28 13.20
C GLU A 28 12.18 14.37 12.31
N LYS A 29 13.47 14.30 12.59
CA LYS A 29 14.35 13.31 11.95
C LYS A 29 14.32 12.04 12.77
N MET A 30 13.99 10.93 12.13
CA MET A 30 14.06 9.60 12.70
C MET A 30 15.22 8.86 12.05
N LYS A 31 16.09 8.27 12.85
CA LYS A 31 17.13 7.39 12.36
C LYS A 31 16.61 5.95 12.43
N SER A 32 16.52 5.25 11.31
CA SER A 32 16.02 3.86 11.27
C SER A 32 17.10 2.86 10.86
N VAL A 33 16.98 1.65 11.42
CA VAL A 33 17.78 0.48 11.04
C VAL A 33 16.97 -0.54 10.21
N HIS A 34 15.75 -0.17 9.84
CA HIS A 34 14.78 -0.95 9.08
C HIS A 34 14.43 -0.22 7.80
N LEU A 35 14.11 -0.93 6.71
CA LEU A 35 13.50 -0.33 5.53
C LEU A 35 12.02 -0.03 5.80
N ILE A 36 11.32 -1.01 6.40
CA ILE A 36 9.90 -0.93 6.76
C ILE A 36 9.83 -0.60 8.24
N ASP A 37 9.20 0.52 8.59
CA ASP A 37 9.07 0.98 9.98
C ASP A 37 7.67 0.74 10.56
N GLU A 38 6.74 0.27 9.73
CA GLU A 38 5.36 0.01 10.10
C GLU A 38 4.81 -1.21 9.34
N TYR A 39 4.25 -2.14 10.09
CA TYR A 39 3.49 -3.27 9.57
C TYR A 39 2.03 -3.11 9.94
N ILE A 40 1.17 -3.00 8.93
CA ILE A 40 -0.27 -2.90 9.09
C ILE A 40 -0.86 -4.25 9.38
N ARG A 41 -1.49 -4.38 10.54
CA ARG A 41 -2.39 -5.50 10.81
C ARG A 41 -3.70 -5.24 10.10
N TRP A 42 -4.25 -6.28 9.50
CA TRP A 42 -5.52 -6.22 8.80
C TRP A 42 -6.30 -7.49 9.04
N ASP A 43 -7.61 -7.48 8.90
CA ASP A 43 -8.49 -8.66 8.92
C ASP A 43 -9.73 -8.48 8.04
N LYS A 44 -9.76 -7.37 7.30
CA LYS A 44 -10.76 -7.06 6.28
C LYS A 44 -10.12 -6.25 5.17
N ILE A 45 -10.79 -6.24 4.02
CA ILE A 45 -10.46 -5.36 2.91
C ILE A 45 -11.63 -4.43 2.61
N ASN A 46 -11.33 -3.18 2.25
CA ASN A 46 -12.28 -2.20 1.75
C ASN A 46 -11.93 -1.75 0.34
N LEU A 47 -12.96 -1.49 -0.46
CA LEU A 47 -12.81 -1.19 -1.87
C LEU A 47 -13.36 0.21 -2.16
N THR A 48 -12.50 1.09 -2.67
CA THR A 48 -12.92 2.43 -3.11
C THR A 48 -12.71 2.56 -4.62
N PRO A 49 -13.78 2.74 -5.41
CA PRO A 49 -13.63 2.96 -6.82
C PRO A 49 -13.14 4.39 -7.06
N TYR A 50 -12.07 4.52 -7.82
CA TYR A 50 -11.59 5.78 -8.36
C TYR A 50 -11.71 5.75 -9.88
N SER A 51 -12.45 6.70 -10.43
CA SER A 51 -12.60 6.79 -11.87
C SER A 51 -12.33 8.21 -12.35
N ASP A 52 -11.45 8.33 -13.33
CA ASP A 52 -11.45 9.48 -14.22
C ASP A 52 -12.03 9.08 -15.60
N SER A 53 -11.96 9.98 -16.59
CA SER A 53 -12.53 9.75 -17.91
C SER A 53 -11.88 8.60 -18.68
N GLU A 54 -10.64 8.23 -18.33
CA GLU A 54 -9.81 7.30 -19.09
C GLU A 54 -9.56 5.99 -18.32
N ARG A 55 -9.46 6.06 -16.99
CA ARG A 55 -9.07 4.94 -16.14
C ARG A 55 -10.19 4.51 -15.21
N LYS A 56 -10.24 3.21 -14.95
CA LYS A 56 -11.15 2.58 -13.97
C LYS A 56 -10.31 1.83 -12.96
N ILE A 57 -10.12 2.46 -11.81
CA ILE A 57 -9.23 2.00 -10.75
C ILE A 57 -10.09 1.65 -9.52
N ILE A 58 -9.69 0.62 -8.79
CA ILE A 58 -10.23 0.31 -7.47
C ILE A 58 -9.04 0.27 -6.52
N ASN A 59 -9.06 1.13 -5.50
CA ASN A 59 -8.12 1.03 -4.38
C ASN A 59 -8.59 -0.09 -3.44
N VAL A 60 -7.65 -0.92 -3.01
CA VAL A 60 -7.85 -1.98 -2.03
C VAL A 60 -7.17 -1.54 -0.74
N TYR A 61 -7.97 -1.24 0.27
CA TYR A 61 -7.51 -0.88 1.61
C TYR A 61 -7.53 -2.11 2.51
N PHE A 62 -6.48 -2.30 3.28
CA PHE A 62 -6.37 -3.33 4.30
C PHE A 62 -6.60 -2.67 5.66
N GLU A 63 -7.58 -3.16 6.40
CA GLU A 63 -8.00 -2.56 7.67
C GLU A 63 -8.15 -3.64 8.75
N ASP A 64 -8.04 -3.21 10.01
CA ASP A 64 -8.40 -3.97 11.21
C ASP A 64 -9.75 -3.43 11.76
N GLU A 65 -10.57 -4.27 12.39
CA GLU A 65 -11.78 -3.86 13.13
C GLU A 65 -11.45 -3.13 14.44
N ALA A 66 -10.28 -3.35 15.02
CA ALA A 66 -9.83 -2.65 16.22
C ALA A 66 -9.07 -1.34 15.89
N PRO A 67 -9.19 -0.29 16.71
CA PRO A 67 -8.46 0.96 16.48
C PRO A 67 -6.94 0.73 16.59
N CYS A 68 -6.27 0.80 15.44
CA CYS A 68 -4.82 0.85 15.22
C CYS A 68 -3.99 -0.15 16.06
N ASN A 69 -3.90 -1.39 15.56
CA ASN A 69 -2.95 -2.39 16.06
C ASN A 69 -1.68 -2.47 15.19
N ASP A 70 -1.31 -1.37 14.53
CA ASP A 70 -0.12 -1.35 13.69
C ASP A 70 1.12 -1.65 14.53
N ILE A 71 2.01 -2.48 13.96
CA ILE A 71 3.24 -2.89 14.60
C ILE A 71 4.35 -2.00 14.04
N VAL A 72 4.95 -1.17 14.89
CA VAL A 72 5.92 -0.17 14.45
C VAL A 72 7.30 -0.39 15.06
N SER A 73 8.33 0.16 14.41
CA SER A 73 9.69 0.17 14.96
C SER A 73 9.76 1.01 16.23
N LYS A 74 10.79 0.77 17.05
CA LYS A 74 11.03 1.57 18.27
C LYS A 74 11.35 3.01 17.91
N GLU A 75 12.07 3.20 16.81
CA GLU A 75 12.44 4.47 16.21
C GLU A 75 11.20 5.26 15.83
N TYR A 76 10.25 4.61 15.13
CA TYR A 76 8.98 5.21 14.76
C TYR A 76 8.12 5.53 15.98
N ALA A 77 7.95 4.58 16.89
CA ALA A 77 7.20 4.80 18.13
C ALA A 77 7.78 5.97 18.95
N ALA A 78 9.10 6.15 18.97
CA ALA A 78 9.76 7.23 19.70
C ALA A 78 9.50 8.62 19.09
N VAL A 79 9.15 8.70 17.81
CA VAL A 79 8.72 9.96 17.17
C VAL A 79 7.21 10.11 17.27
N TRP A 80 6.45 9.08 16.89
CA TRP A 80 4.98 9.07 16.96
C TRP A 80 4.46 9.46 18.34
N ASN A 81 4.97 8.80 19.39
CA ASN A 81 4.48 8.98 20.77
C ASN A 81 4.87 10.33 21.42
N LYS A 82 5.65 11.17 20.72
CA LYS A 82 5.91 12.56 21.13
C LYS A 82 4.97 13.56 20.46
N SER A 83 4.20 13.13 19.46
CA SER A 83 3.34 14.02 18.69
C SER A 83 2.26 14.63 19.59
N PRO A 84 2.15 15.98 19.66
CA PRO A 84 1.15 16.64 20.48
C PRO A 84 -0.29 16.42 20.00
N LYS A 85 -0.48 15.83 18.81
CA LYS A 85 -1.77 15.49 18.21
C LYS A 85 -2.05 13.98 18.16
N GLN A 86 -1.22 13.13 18.76
CA GLN A 86 -1.48 11.69 18.73
C GLN A 86 -2.79 11.34 19.45
N SER A 87 -3.62 10.54 18.79
CA SER A 87 -4.90 10.06 19.32
C SER A 87 -4.81 8.66 19.95
N TYR A 88 -3.68 7.96 19.76
CA TYR A 88 -3.42 6.62 20.28
C TYR A 88 -1.91 6.34 20.41
N ILE A 89 -1.56 5.28 21.14
CA ILE A 89 -0.21 4.75 21.30
C ILE A 89 -0.02 3.58 20.34
N VAL A 90 1.04 3.61 19.56
CA VAL A 90 1.44 2.52 18.66
C VAL A 90 2.22 1.45 19.42
N SER A 91 2.02 0.18 19.03
CA SER A 91 2.72 -0.95 19.65
C SER A 91 4.03 -1.26 18.93
N THR A 92 5.06 -1.59 19.71
CA THR A 92 6.33 -2.15 19.20
C THR A 92 6.41 -3.66 19.37
N GLU A 93 5.38 -4.28 19.94
CA GLU A 93 5.34 -5.70 20.24
C GLU A 93 5.30 -6.54 18.96
N GLY A 94 6.27 -7.44 18.81
CA GLY A 94 6.40 -8.32 17.64
C GLY A 94 7.12 -7.68 16.45
N PHE A 95 7.48 -6.39 16.51
CA PHE A 95 8.16 -5.72 15.39
C PHE A 95 9.52 -6.35 15.08
N ASP A 96 10.39 -6.47 16.10
CA ASP A 96 11.75 -6.99 15.92
C ASP A 96 11.72 -8.41 15.34
N GLU A 97 10.76 -9.25 15.76
CA GLU A 97 10.58 -10.62 15.25
C GLU A 97 10.17 -10.64 13.77
N LEU A 98 9.25 -9.76 13.37
CA LEU A 98 8.82 -9.62 11.97
C LEU A 98 9.95 -9.06 11.10
N ALA A 99 10.64 -8.03 11.57
CA ALA A 99 11.78 -7.43 10.88
C ALA A 99 12.90 -8.47 10.67
N GLU A 100 13.25 -9.25 11.70
CA GLU A 100 14.22 -10.34 11.58
C GLU A 100 13.77 -11.42 10.60
N LYS A 101 12.50 -11.87 10.69
CA LYS A 101 11.91 -12.85 9.77
C LYS A 101 11.99 -12.40 8.32
N HIS A 102 11.88 -11.10 8.08
CA HIS A 102 11.97 -10.50 6.75
C HIS A 102 13.39 -10.10 6.36
N ASN A 103 14.40 -10.27 7.23
CA ASN A 103 15.77 -9.76 7.04
C ASN A 103 15.80 -8.23 6.83
N ASP A 104 14.85 -7.55 7.45
CA ASP A 104 14.71 -6.11 7.48
C ASP A 104 15.49 -5.48 8.65
N VAL A 105 16.80 -5.75 8.70
CA VAL A 105 17.70 -5.27 9.75
C VAL A 105 19.00 -4.74 9.19
N GLY A 106 19.65 -3.78 9.86
CA GLY A 106 20.98 -3.30 9.44
C GLY A 106 20.97 -2.33 8.26
N TYR A 107 19.84 -1.67 8.02
CA TYR A 107 19.84 -0.37 7.35
C TYR A 107 20.45 0.68 8.28
N ASP A 108 20.79 1.85 7.73
CA ASP A 108 21.31 2.99 8.49
C ASP A 108 20.97 4.26 7.73
N TRP A 109 19.76 4.77 7.95
CA TRP A 109 19.27 5.94 7.23
C TRP A 109 18.47 6.86 8.13
N GLU A 110 18.34 8.10 7.68
CA GLU A 110 17.60 9.15 8.35
C GLU A 110 16.39 9.51 7.50
N VAL A 111 15.21 9.50 8.12
CA VAL A 111 13.94 9.82 7.51
C VAL A 111 13.35 11.06 8.15
N LEU A 112 12.70 11.88 7.34
CA LEU A 112 11.91 12.99 7.84
C LEU A 112 10.52 12.47 8.20
N VAL A 113 10.16 12.50 9.47
CA VAL A 113 8.79 12.28 9.93
C VAL A 113 8.11 13.63 9.97
N VAL A 114 7.17 13.86 9.06
CA VAL A 114 6.35 15.08 9.04
C VAL A 114 5.08 14.81 9.82
N TYR A 115 4.65 15.77 10.64
CA TYR A 115 3.36 15.73 11.32
C TYR A 115 2.33 16.49 10.45
N ASP A 116 1.37 15.80 9.83
CA ASP A 116 0.26 16.51 9.18
C ASP A 116 -0.53 17.34 10.22
N ILE A 117 -0.62 18.64 9.99
CA ILE A 117 -1.38 19.59 10.82
C ILE A 117 -2.75 19.92 10.21
N SER A 118 -3.05 19.45 9.00
CA SER A 118 -4.24 19.81 8.22
C SER A 118 -5.44 18.86 8.39
N HIS A 119 -5.21 17.66 8.92
CA HIS A 119 -6.27 16.70 9.28
C HIS A 119 -6.12 16.24 10.74
N GLU A 120 -7.20 15.70 11.32
CA GLU A 120 -7.28 15.24 12.71
C GLU A 120 -6.42 14.00 13.04
N ALA A 121 -5.43 13.67 12.20
CA ALA A 121 -4.44 12.61 12.40
C ALA A 121 -3.09 13.05 11.81
N ALA A 122 -1.99 12.69 12.47
CA ALA A 122 -0.65 12.91 11.93
C ALA A 122 -0.37 11.86 10.85
N ASP A 123 -0.19 12.25 9.59
CA ASP A 123 0.29 11.35 8.56
C ASP A 123 1.82 11.41 8.48
N VAL A 124 2.50 10.27 8.70
CA VAL A 124 3.96 10.16 8.56
C VAL A 124 4.33 9.99 7.09
N ILE A 125 5.03 10.98 6.53
CA ILE A 125 5.19 11.09 5.08
C ILE A 125 6.32 10.20 4.50
N TYR A 126 7.14 9.50 5.30
CA TYR A 126 8.30 8.78 4.73
C TYR A 126 8.72 7.44 5.37
N CYS A 127 7.94 6.82 6.26
CA CYS A 127 8.18 5.42 6.61
C CYS A 127 7.68 4.52 5.48
N HIS A 128 8.45 3.49 5.11
CA HIS A 128 7.87 2.43 4.26
C HIS A 128 6.96 1.59 5.14
N VAL A 129 5.77 1.32 4.62
CA VAL A 129 4.71 0.61 5.31
C VAL A 129 4.41 -0.67 4.54
N ALA A 130 4.38 -1.80 5.23
CA ALA A 130 4.02 -3.09 4.64
C ALA A 130 2.83 -3.71 5.37
N LEU A 131 2.17 -4.67 4.74
CA LEU A 131 1.21 -5.53 5.44
C LEU A 131 1.98 -6.47 6.38
N GLU A 132 1.48 -6.64 7.60
CA GLU A 132 2.02 -7.60 8.59
C GLU A 132 2.04 -9.02 8.02
N ARG A 133 1.02 -9.34 7.23
CA ARG A 133 0.98 -10.51 6.36
C ARG A 133 0.63 -10.10 4.94
N GLY A 134 1.51 -10.49 4.01
CA GLY A 134 1.27 -10.31 2.58
C GLY A 134 0.23 -11.28 2.02
N LEU A 135 0.13 -11.30 0.69
CA LEU A 135 -0.87 -12.10 -0.03
C LEU A 135 -0.22 -13.25 -0.80
N LYS A 136 -0.98 -14.32 -1.00
CA LYS A 136 -0.70 -15.37 -1.99
C LYS A 136 -1.33 -15.06 -3.33
N LYS A 137 -2.55 -14.52 -3.31
CA LYS A 137 -3.40 -14.39 -4.49
C LYS A 137 -4.38 -13.23 -4.36
N ILE A 138 -4.71 -12.64 -5.51
CA ILE A 138 -5.87 -11.78 -5.72
C ILE A 138 -6.74 -12.37 -6.84
N GLU A 139 -8.06 -12.29 -6.68
CA GLU A 139 -9.06 -12.75 -7.65
C GLU A 139 -10.13 -11.68 -7.82
N ILE A 140 -10.46 -11.37 -9.07
CA ILE A 140 -11.39 -10.30 -9.42
C ILE A 140 -12.45 -10.87 -10.35
N VAL A 141 -13.71 -10.78 -9.94
CA VAL A 141 -14.84 -11.26 -10.72
C VAL A 141 -15.94 -10.21 -10.80
N SER A 142 -16.78 -10.31 -11.82
CA SER A 142 -18.03 -9.55 -11.92
C SER A 142 -19.23 -10.45 -11.70
N ASP A 143 -20.30 -9.93 -11.11
CA ASP A 143 -21.59 -10.60 -11.01
C ASP A 143 -22.35 -10.69 -12.34
N SER A 144 -21.80 -10.09 -13.39
CA SER A 144 -22.43 -10.02 -14.69
C SER A 144 -21.41 -10.13 -15.82
N ASP A 145 -21.86 -10.55 -17.01
CA ASP A 145 -20.95 -10.67 -18.16
C ASP A 145 -20.20 -9.36 -18.41
N PHE A 146 -18.87 -9.46 -18.38
CA PHE A 146 -17.98 -8.35 -18.69
C PHE A 146 -17.78 -8.26 -20.21
N ASP A 147 -17.51 -9.39 -20.85
CA ASP A 147 -17.55 -9.58 -22.29
C ASP A 147 -17.76 -11.07 -22.63
N LYS A 148 -17.66 -11.44 -23.91
CA LYS A 148 -17.87 -12.82 -24.39
C LYS A 148 -16.88 -13.82 -23.77
N GLU A 149 -15.65 -13.40 -23.51
CA GLU A 149 -14.61 -14.25 -22.92
C GLU A 149 -14.72 -14.28 -21.40
N HIS A 150 -15.43 -13.33 -20.79
CA HIS A 150 -15.56 -13.11 -19.35
C HIS A 150 -17.04 -13.09 -18.93
N PRO A 151 -17.73 -14.25 -18.96
CA PRO A 151 -19.07 -14.36 -18.40
C PRO A 151 -19.08 -14.10 -16.88
N ALA A 152 -20.26 -13.84 -16.32
CA ALA A 152 -20.44 -13.63 -14.89
C ALA A 152 -19.72 -14.71 -14.04
N GLY A 153 -19.01 -14.27 -13.01
CA GLY A 153 -18.22 -15.12 -12.11
C GLY A 153 -16.89 -15.61 -12.67
N LYS A 154 -16.56 -15.36 -13.95
CA LYS A 154 -15.23 -15.67 -14.48
C LYS A 154 -14.22 -14.62 -14.02
N SER A 155 -12.99 -15.09 -13.75
CA SER A 155 -11.83 -14.25 -13.44
C SER A 155 -11.64 -13.17 -14.50
N LEU A 156 -11.33 -11.96 -14.05
CA LEU A 156 -10.93 -10.80 -14.85
C LEU A 156 -9.43 -10.52 -14.73
N ASN A 157 -8.66 -11.41 -14.09
CA ASN A 157 -7.26 -11.15 -13.78
C ASN A 157 -6.36 -10.95 -15.01
N ASP A 158 -6.75 -11.50 -16.17
CA ASP A 158 -6.03 -11.32 -17.44
C ASP A 158 -6.28 -9.97 -18.10
N VAL A 159 -7.26 -9.20 -17.59
CA VAL A 159 -7.67 -7.89 -18.11
C VAL A 159 -7.65 -6.79 -17.06
N VAL A 160 -7.08 -7.11 -15.89
CA VAL A 160 -6.88 -6.18 -14.79
C VAL A 160 -5.39 -6.11 -14.45
N LYS A 161 -4.89 -4.89 -14.31
CA LYS A 161 -3.51 -4.62 -13.90
C LYS A 161 -3.47 -4.27 -12.42
N PHE A 162 -2.54 -4.88 -11.70
CA PHE A 162 -2.22 -4.62 -10.31
C PHE A 162 -1.18 -3.51 -10.18
N TYR A 163 -1.34 -2.69 -9.15
CA TYR A 163 -0.43 -1.63 -8.73
C TYR A 163 -0.16 -1.79 -7.24
N GLY A 164 1.12 -1.75 -6.85
CA GLY A 164 1.47 -1.76 -5.43
C GLY A 164 2.96 -1.55 -5.20
N TYR A 165 3.38 -1.72 -3.96
CA TYR A 165 4.78 -1.70 -3.55
C TYR A 165 5.20 -3.08 -3.07
N ASN A 166 6.36 -3.57 -3.51
CA ASN A 166 6.94 -4.82 -3.04
C ASN A 166 8.38 -4.56 -2.59
N TYR A 167 8.65 -4.82 -1.31
CA TYR A 167 9.96 -4.58 -0.71
C TYR A 167 10.87 -5.81 -0.73
N SER A 168 10.38 -6.97 -1.17
CA SER A 168 11.10 -8.25 -1.09
C SER A 168 12.51 -8.19 -1.66
N GLN A 169 12.73 -7.47 -2.77
CA GLN A 169 14.03 -7.36 -3.42
C GLN A 169 15.09 -6.59 -2.63
N TYR A 170 14.70 -5.77 -1.66
CA TYR A 170 15.62 -5.03 -0.80
C TYR A 170 15.95 -5.80 0.48
N LEU A 171 15.09 -6.74 0.83
CA LEU A 171 15.16 -7.52 2.05
C LEU A 171 15.88 -8.86 1.87
N THR A 172 16.40 -9.16 0.68
CA THR A 172 17.23 -10.36 0.48
C THR A 172 18.61 -10.19 1.11
N SER A 173 19.22 -11.30 1.56
CA SER A 173 20.49 -11.29 2.30
C SER A 173 21.70 -10.80 1.49
N ASN A 174 21.60 -10.78 0.16
CA ASN A 174 22.65 -10.34 -0.76
C ASN A 174 22.59 -8.84 -1.10
N VAL A 175 21.58 -8.10 -0.62
CA VAL A 175 21.45 -6.67 -0.89
C VAL A 175 22.48 -5.89 -0.07
N ASN A 176 23.24 -5.02 -0.75
CA ASN A 176 24.02 -4.01 -0.06
C ASN A 176 23.10 -2.84 0.35
N LYS A 177 22.61 -2.89 1.58
CA LYS A 177 21.64 -1.94 2.15
C LYS A 177 22.10 -0.47 2.10
N LYS A 178 23.42 -0.23 2.04
CA LYS A 178 24.00 1.13 1.88
C LYS A 178 23.78 1.73 0.50
N ASN A 179 23.47 0.92 -0.50
CA ASN A 179 23.25 1.35 -1.88
C ASN A 179 21.77 1.48 -2.23
N VAL A 180 20.85 1.23 -1.28
CA VAL A 180 19.42 1.40 -1.50
C VAL A 180 19.11 2.89 -1.41
N ASP A 181 18.53 3.44 -2.48
CA ASP A 181 18.05 4.82 -2.51
C ASP A 181 16.72 4.93 -1.75
N ILE A 182 16.80 5.06 -0.43
CA ILE A 182 15.64 5.15 0.45
C ILE A 182 14.84 6.46 0.29
N GLU A 183 15.39 7.45 -0.41
CA GLU A 183 14.67 8.69 -0.73
C GLU A 183 13.81 8.57 -1.98
N ASN A 184 13.94 7.46 -2.73
CA ASN A 184 13.13 7.20 -3.89
C ASN A 184 11.67 6.97 -3.48
N THR A 185 10.80 7.93 -3.79
CA THR A 185 9.36 7.87 -3.50
C THR A 185 8.62 6.75 -4.23
N HIS A 186 9.28 6.08 -5.18
CA HIS A 186 8.77 4.92 -5.91
C HIS A 186 9.54 3.63 -5.54
N LEU A 187 10.29 3.61 -4.44
CA LEU A 187 11.04 2.43 -4.01
C LEU A 187 10.10 1.26 -3.78
N GLY A 188 10.31 0.16 -4.52
CA GLY A 188 9.45 -1.01 -4.47
C GLY A 188 8.17 -0.91 -5.30
N TYR A 189 7.84 0.22 -5.90
CA TYR A 189 6.67 0.33 -6.79
C TYR A 189 6.77 -0.66 -7.95
N PHE A 190 5.67 -1.34 -8.24
CA PHE A 190 5.56 -2.20 -9.41
C PHE A 190 4.14 -2.22 -9.96
N GLU A 191 4.03 -2.59 -11.22
CA GLU A 191 2.76 -2.89 -11.88
C GLU A 191 2.88 -4.21 -12.66
N LYS A 192 1.80 -4.99 -12.66
CA LYS A 192 1.78 -6.31 -13.31
C LYS A 192 0.35 -6.72 -13.64
N MET A 193 0.12 -7.48 -14.70
CA MET A 193 -1.22 -8.06 -14.91
C MET A 193 -1.57 -9.02 -13.78
N CYS A 194 -2.81 -8.99 -13.29
CA CYS A 194 -3.20 -9.78 -12.12
C CYS A 194 -3.02 -11.30 -12.36
N ASN A 195 -3.16 -11.78 -13.59
CA ASN A 195 -2.92 -13.18 -13.97
C ASN A 195 -1.43 -13.56 -14.02
N GLU A 196 -0.52 -12.60 -14.00
CA GLU A 196 0.93 -12.83 -14.01
C GLU A 196 1.55 -12.70 -12.61
N LEU A 197 0.79 -12.22 -11.61
CA LEU A 197 1.24 -12.10 -10.23
C LEU A 197 1.68 -13.46 -9.67
N THR A 198 2.79 -13.43 -8.96
CA THR A 198 3.32 -14.56 -8.19
C THR A 198 3.23 -14.27 -6.71
N GLU A 199 3.32 -15.30 -5.86
CA GLU A 199 3.39 -15.13 -4.40
C GLU A 199 4.55 -14.20 -4.00
N SER A 200 5.69 -14.27 -4.70
CA SER A 200 6.83 -13.39 -4.44
C SER A 200 6.55 -11.91 -4.73
N ASP A 201 5.61 -11.61 -5.63
CA ASP A 201 5.21 -10.23 -5.93
C ASP A 201 4.38 -9.63 -4.78
N LEU A 202 3.76 -10.50 -3.96
CA LEU A 202 2.71 -10.15 -2.99
C LEU A 202 3.11 -10.41 -1.53
N LYS A 203 4.27 -11.03 -1.29
CA LYS A 203 4.69 -11.49 0.03
C LYS A 203 5.04 -10.36 1.01
N ILE A 204 5.80 -9.36 0.58
CA ILE A 204 6.16 -8.17 1.38
C ILE A 204 5.56 -6.95 0.68
N LEU A 205 4.23 -6.90 0.72
CA LEU A 205 3.42 -5.93 -0.01
C LEU A 205 3.21 -4.68 0.83
N GLY A 206 3.35 -3.52 0.21
CA GLY A 206 2.98 -2.24 0.81
C GLY A 206 1.49 -2.13 1.06
N ASN A 207 1.09 -1.20 1.93
CA ASN A 207 -0.33 -0.94 2.22
C ASN A 207 -1.11 -0.34 1.04
N PHE A 208 -0.41 0.31 0.11
CA PHE A 208 -1.02 0.82 -1.11
C PHE A 208 -1.17 -0.30 -2.15
N VAL A 209 -2.42 -0.65 -2.44
CA VAL A 209 -2.79 -1.59 -3.50
C VAL A 209 -3.92 -0.99 -4.34
N ALA A 210 -3.78 -1.07 -5.65
CA ALA A 210 -4.84 -0.70 -6.58
C ALA A 210 -4.91 -1.66 -7.76
N VAL A 211 -6.08 -1.76 -8.36
CA VAL A 211 -6.32 -2.55 -9.58
C VAL A 211 -6.96 -1.69 -10.66
N GLU A 212 -6.49 -1.78 -11.89
CA GLU A 212 -7.00 -1.04 -13.04
C GLU A 212 -7.53 -1.97 -14.13
N PHE A 213 -8.73 -1.68 -14.62
CA PHE A 213 -9.31 -2.41 -15.73
C PHE A 213 -8.75 -1.90 -17.07
N MET A 214 -8.09 -2.80 -17.79
CA MET A 214 -7.43 -2.47 -19.07
C MET A 214 -8.40 -2.38 -20.25
N LYS A 215 -9.65 -2.78 -20.05
CA LYS A 215 -10.75 -2.67 -21.01
C LYS A 215 -12.05 -2.36 -20.29
N LYS A 216 -13.06 -1.94 -21.05
CA LYS A 216 -14.42 -1.71 -20.55
C LYS A 216 -15.32 -2.92 -20.83
N PRO A 217 -16.37 -3.15 -20.03
CA PRO A 217 -17.40 -4.13 -20.34
C PRO A 217 -18.05 -3.84 -21.69
N THR A 218 -18.49 -4.89 -22.39
CA THR A 218 -19.17 -4.77 -23.70
C THR A 218 -20.49 -4.01 -23.59
N LEU A 219 -21.21 -4.20 -22.48
CA LEU A 219 -22.46 -3.51 -22.19
C LEU A 219 -22.19 -2.38 -21.20
N ALA A 220 -22.63 -1.16 -21.53
CA ALA A 220 -22.55 0.00 -20.66
C ALA A 220 -23.57 -0.09 -19.50
N LYS A 221 -23.30 -1.02 -18.58
CA LYS A 221 -24.05 -1.25 -17.34
C LYS A 221 -23.11 -1.14 -16.14
N ASN A 222 -23.66 -0.78 -14.98
CA ASN A 222 -22.94 -0.90 -13.72
C ASN A 222 -22.56 -2.37 -13.51
N GLN A 223 -21.34 -2.60 -13.04
CA GLN A 223 -20.83 -3.93 -12.71
C GLN A 223 -20.64 -4.00 -11.22
N LYS A 224 -21.13 -5.06 -10.57
CA LYS A 224 -20.80 -5.33 -9.18
C LYS A 224 -19.60 -6.27 -9.17
N LEU A 225 -18.46 -5.72 -8.77
CA LEU A 225 -17.17 -6.39 -8.80
C LEU A 225 -16.82 -6.90 -7.41
N THR A 226 -16.47 -8.17 -7.32
CA THR A 226 -15.96 -8.78 -6.09
C THR A 226 -14.47 -8.96 -6.23
N ILE A 227 -13.71 -8.41 -5.27
CA ILE A 227 -12.29 -8.66 -5.12
C ILE A 227 -12.12 -9.58 -3.93
N THR A 228 -11.38 -10.67 -4.14
CA THR A 228 -11.01 -11.63 -3.11
C THR A 228 -9.50 -11.71 -3.02
N VAL A 229 -8.95 -11.62 -1.81
CA VAL A 229 -7.54 -11.85 -1.53
C VAL A 229 -7.39 -13.08 -0.65
N THR A 230 -6.29 -13.80 -0.84
CA THR A 230 -5.87 -14.89 0.05
C THR A 230 -4.53 -14.52 0.66
N ASP A 231 -4.43 -14.52 1.98
CA ASP A 231 -3.19 -14.18 2.67
C ASP A 231 -2.16 -15.32 2.65
N ILE A 232 -0.99 -15.06 3.24
CA ILE A 232 0.11 -16.04 3.31
C ILE A 232 -0.19 -17.27 4.18
N ASP A 233 -1.22 -17.21 5.02
CA ASP A 233 -1.65 -18.31 5.88
C ASP A 233 -2.80 -19.11 5.22
N GLY A 234 -3.43 -18.54 4.20
CA GLY A 234 -4.51 -19.17 3.42
C GLY A 234 -5.90 -18.66 3.79
N GLU A 235 -6.00 -17.67 4.67
CA GLU A 235 -7.27 -17.03 5.01
C GLU A 235 -7.76 -16.17 3.84
N ILE A 236 -9.08 -16.15 3.67
CA ILE A 236 -9.74 -15.55 2.51
C ILE A 236 -10.55 -14.33 2.94
N TYR A 237 -10.27 -13.20 2.31
CA TYR A 237 -10.97 -11.95 2.55
C TYR A 237 -11.57 -11.45 1.25
N SER A 238 -12.83 -11.02 1.29
CA SER A 238 -13.53 -10.57 0.09
C SER A 238 -14.40 -9.37 0.39
N ASN A 239 -14.48 -8.45 -0.56
CA ASN A 239 -15.44 -7.37 -0.52
C ASN A 239 -15.92 -7.05 -1.93
N THR A 240 -17.01 -6.29 -2.04
CA THR A 240 -17.70 -6.04 -3.29
C THR A 240 -18.00 -4.56 -3.46
N VAL A 241 -17.87 -4.06 -4.69
CA VAL A 241 -18.09 -2.66 -5.03
C VAL A 241 -18.84 -2.54 -6.35
N GLU A 242 -19.72 -1.55 -6.46
CA GLU A 242 -20.35 -1.21 -7.74
C GLU A 242 -19.50 -0.20 -8.52
N VAL A 243 -19.21 -0.51 -9.78
CA VAL A 243 -18.41 0.34 -10.66
C VAL A 243 -19.17 0.67 -11.94
N LYS A 244 -19.14 1.96 -12.29
CA LYS A 244 -19.63 2.50 -13.56
C LYS A 244 -18.45 2.69 -14.53
N PHE A 245 -18.48 2.00 -15.67
CA PHE A 245 -17.42 1.99 -16.68
C PHE A 245 -17.57 3.07 -17.77
#